data_AF-A0A7H9F317-F1
#
_entry.id   AF-A0A7H9F317-F1
#
_cell.length_a   1.000
_cell.length_b   1.000
_cell.length_c   1.000
_cell.angle_alpha   90.00
_cell.angle_beta   90.00
_cell.angle_gamma   90.00
#
_symmetry.space_group_name_H-M   'P 1'
#
loop_
_entity.id
_entity.type
_entity.pdbx_description
1 polymer ?
#
loop_
_entity_poly.entity_id
_entity_poly.type
_entity_poly.pdbx_seq_one_letter_code
_entity_poly.pdbx_strand_id
1 'polypeptide(L)'
;MCNCQAMARDLSETMGGKYPASLHAPLCEDFQQVPFTRIEVDGSGCIVPESEAAAVIAGLGDEEYSVSTVHLTQDQFDRLPESAGF
;
A
#
# COMPACT_ATOMS: atom_id res chain seq x y z
N MET A 1 9.82 -19.85 6.99
CA MET A 1 10.69 -18.65 6.99
C MET A 1 11.38 -18.57 5.64
N CYS A 2 10.84 -17.78 4.71
CA CYS A 2 11.53 -17.50 3.43
C CYS A 2 12.70 -16.53 3.65
N ASN A 3 13.81 -16.70 2.92
CA ASN A 3 14.91 -15.72 2.85
C ASN A 3 14.74 -14.73 1.69
N CYS A 4 13.49 -14.44 1.33
CA CYS A 4 13.09 -13.69 0.16
C CYS A 4 13.69 -12.26 0.11
N GLN A 5 13.94 -11.65 1.27
CA GLN A 5 14.53 -10.30 1.38
C GLN A 5 15.96 -10.20 0.84
N ALA A 6 16.76 -11.28 0.94
CA ALA A 6 18.16 -11.30 0.53
C ALA A 6 18.34 -11.71 -0.94
N MET A 7 17.25 -12.03 -1.65
CA MET A 7 17.30 -12.42 -3.05
C MET A 7 17.49 -11.19 -3.95
N ALA A 8 18.32 -11.32 -4.98
CA ALA A 8 18.37 -10.34 -6.06
C ALA A 8 17.03 -10.36 -6.82
N ARG A 9 16.34 -9.20 -6.87
CA ARG A 9 15.03 -9.00 -7.50
C ARG A 9 15.02 -7.71 -8.29
N ASP A 10 14.14 -7.61 -9.29
CA ASP A 10 13.97 -6.41 -10.10
C ASP A 10 13.12 -5.32 -9.43
N LEU A 11 12.44 -5.66 -8.33
CA LEU A 11 11.63 -4.76 -7.52
C LEU A 11 10.39 -4.19 -8.22
N SER A 12 9.86 -4.84 -9.27
CA SER A 12 8.59 -4.44 -9.90
C SER A 12 7.43 -4.33 -8.91
N GLU A 13 7.46 -5.08 -7.80
CA GLU A 13 6.44 -5.01 -6.74
C GLU A 13 6.38 -3.65 -6.02
N THR A 14 7.40 -2.80 -6.17
CA THR A 14 7.44 -1.43 -5.63
C THR A 14 6.68 -0.42 -6.47
N MET A 15 6.15 -0.82 -7.64
CA MET A 15 5.46 0.07 -8.59
C MET A 15 6.27 1.32 -8.94
N GLY A 16 7.54 1.11 -9.31
CA GLY A 16 8.46 2.21 -9.64
C GLY A 16 8.96 2.98 -8.42
N GLY A 17 9.03 2.33 -7.25
CA GLY A 17 9.46 2.95 -5.99
C GLY A 17 8.35 3.69 -5.24
N LYS A 18 7.11 3.65 -5.72
CA LYS A 18 5.94 4.24 -5.04
C LYS A 18 5.64 3.52 -3.72
N TYR A 19 5.93 2.23 -3.60
CA TYR A 19 5.69 1.45 -2.40
C TYR A 19 6.95 0.75 -1.92
N PRO A 20 7.09 0.48 -0.60
CA PRO A 20 8.20 -0.29 -0.09
C PRO A 20 8.24 -1.67 -0.76
N ALA A 21 9.42 -2.25 -0.91
CA ALA A 21 9.54 -3.60 -1.44
C ALA A 21 8.96 -4.62 -0.46
N SER A 22 8.18 -5.58 -0.96
CA SER A 22 7.71 -6.69 -0.13
C SER A 22 8.88 -7.48 0.42
N LEU A 23 8.73 -7.95 1.66
CA LEU A 23 9.65 -8.90 2.29
C LEU A 23 9.62 -10.27 1.60
N HIS A 24 8.53 -10.58 0.89
CA HIS A 24 8.33 -11.80 0.14
C HIS A 24 8.59 -11.54 -1.36
N ALA A 25 9.24 -12.49 -2.02
CA ALA A 25 9.43 -12.42 -3.46
C ALA A 25 8.11 -12.77 -4.16
N PRO A 26 7.82 -12.29 -5.38
CA PRO A 26 6.54 -12.52 -6.06
C PRO A 26 6.17 -14.00 -6.29
N LEU A 27 7.17 -14.89 -6.24
CA LEU A 27 6.98 -16.35 -6.37
C LEU A 27 6.91 -17.07 -5.01
N CYS A 28 6.94 -16.35 -3.90
CA CYS A 28 6.78 -16.90 -2.57
C CYS A 28 5.31 -17.17 -2.27
N GLU A 29 5.01 -18.28 -1.60
CA GLU A 29 3.64 -18.63 -1.16
C GLU A 29 3.01 -17.58 -0.24
N ASP A 30 3.85 -16.89 0.54
CA ASP A 30 3.46 -15.81 1.45
C ASP A 30 3.31 -14.45 0.73
N PHE A 31 3.69 -14.35 -0.55
CA PHE A 31 3.46 -13.13 -1.34
C PHE A 31 1.98 -13.07 -1.74
N GLN A 32 1.18 -12.47 -0.88
CA GLN A 32 -0.25 -12.31 -1.10
C GLN A 32 -0.58 -10.83 -1.25
N GLN A 33 -0.93 -10.46 -2.48
CA GLN A 33 -1.46 -9.12 -2.73
C GLN A 33 -2.93 -9.08 -2.34
N VAL A 34 -3.26 -8.16 -1.44
CA VAL A 34 -4.63 -7.91 -1.00
C VAL A 34 -5.04 -6.49 -1.39
N PRO A 35 -6.34 -6.25 -1.63
CA PRO A 35 -6.83 -4.93 -1.96
C PRO A 35 -6.78 -4.00 -0.74
N PHE A 36 -6.25 -2.79 -0.96
CA PHE A 36 -6.32 -1.66 -0.05
C PHE A 36 -6.94 -0.46 -0.76
N THR A 37 -7.51 0.45 0.01
CA THR A 37 -8.05 1.70 -0.50
C THR A 37 -7.04 2.83 -0.33
N ARG A 38 -6.65 3.46 -1.42
CA ARG A 38 -5.88 4.71 -1.43
C ARG A 38 -6.84 5.88 -1.57
N ILE A 39 -6.79 6.79 -0.60
CA ILE A 39 -7.56 8.03 -0.56
C ILE A 39 -6.56 9.16 -0.70
N GLU A 40 -6.72 10.01 -1.72
CA GLU A 40 -5.83 11.13 -2.01
C GLU A 40 -6.59 12.43 -1.86
N VAL A 41 -6.05 13.36 -1.07
CA VAL A 41 -6.62 14.69 -0.77
C VAL A 41 -5.52 15.73 -1.00
N ASP A 42 -5.76 16.70 -1.89
CA ASP A 42 -4.79 17.76 -2.22
C ASP A 42 -3.35 17.27 -2.49
N GLY A 43 -3.22 16.12 -3.17
CA GLY A 43 -1.92 15.51 -3.50
C GLY A 43 -1.22 14.79 -2.34
N SER A 44 -1.91 14.60 -1.21
CA SER A 44 -1.48 13.74 -0.11
C SER A 44 -2.37 12.50 -0.06
N GLY A 45 -1.77 11.33 -0.29
CA GLY A 45 -2.45 10.04 -0.16
C GLY A 45 -2.30 9.37 1.20
N CYS A 46 -3.38 8.79 1.73
CA CYS A 46 -3.31 7.72 2.72
C CYS A 46 -3.79 6.39 2.12
N ILE A 47 -3.23 5.28 2.60
CA ILE A 47 -3.70 3.93 2.25
C ILE A 47 -4.27 3.32 3.50
N VAL A 48 -5.46 2.73 3.39
CA VAL A 48 -6.15 2.07 4.50
C VAL A 48 -6.81 0.79 4.03
N PRO A 49 -7.12 -0.16 4.95
CA PRO A 49 -7.94 -1.31 4.63
C PRO A 49 -9.32 -0.88 4.09
N GLU A 50 -9.91 -1.67 3.21
CA GLU A 50 -11.24 -1.36 2.63
C GLU A 50 -12.33 -1.15 3.70
N SER A 51 -12.22 -1.86 4.83
CA SER A 51 -13.13 -1.71 5.97
C SER A 51 -13.04 -0.34 6.67
N GLU A 52 -11.89 0.31 6.61
CA GLU A 52 -11.64 1.60 7.28
C GLU A 52 -11.82 2.80 6.33
N ALA A 53 -11.80 2.56 5.02
CA ALA A 53 -11.93 3.61 4.01
C ALA A 53 -13.15 4.50 4.23
N ALA A 54 -14.30 3.92 4.54
CA ALA A 54 -15.53 4.68 4.78
C ALA A 54 -15.43 5.61 6.00
N ALA A 55 -14.71 5.19 7.05
CA ALA A 55 -14.51 6.00 8.24
C ALA A 55 -13.54 7.17 7.98
N VAL A 56 -12.48 6.94 7.20
CA VAL A 56 -11.56 7.99 6.78
C VAL A 56 -12.25 9.01 5.89
N ILE A 57 -12.99 8.56 4.87
CA ILE A 57 -13.73 9.43 3.96
C ILE A 57 -14.76 10.28 4.73
N ALA A 58 -15.45 9.71 5.70
CA ALA A 58 -16.38 10.46 6.55
C ALA A 58 -15.68 11.55 7.39
N GLY A 59 -14.38 11.38 7.70
CA GLY A 59 -13.57 12.36 8.42
C GLY A 59 -13.06 13.53 7.57
N LEU A 60 -13.04 13.39 6.24
CA LEU A 60 -12.58 14.43 5.29
C LEU A 60 -13.61 15.56 5.10
N GLY A 61 -14.89 15.32 5.41
CA GLY A 61 -15.94 16.32 5.25
C GLY A 61 -16.18 16.67 3.77
N ASP A 62 -16.00 17.95 3.42
CA ASP A 62 -16.23 18.51 2.07
C ASP A 62 -14.94 18.64 1.24
N GLU A 63 -13.81 18.09 1.71
CA GLU A 63 -12.56 18.11 0.93
C GLU A 63 -12.70 17.30 -0.38
N GLU A 64 -12.07 17.78 -1.45
CA GLU A 64 -12.03 17.04 -2.72
C GLU A 64 -11.03 15.88 -2.59
N TYR A 65 -11.54 14.66 -2.66
CA TYR A 65 -10.71 13.46 -2.56
C TYR A 65 -10.88 12.53 -3.77
N SER A 66 -9.84 11.77 -4.05
CA SER A 66 -9.85 10.68 -5.04
C SER A 66 -9.66 9.35 -4.35
N VAL A 67 -10.52 8.38 -4.67
CA VAL A 67 -10.43 7.01 -4.15
C VAL A 67 -9.97 6.06 -5.25
N SER A 68 -8.98 5.23 -4.95
CA SER A 68 -8.47 4.21 -5.86
C SER A 68 -8.10 2.94 -5.11
N THR A 69 -8.24 1.79 -5.78
CA THR A 69 -7.82 0.50 -5.20
C THR A 69 -6.36 0.22 -5.55
N VAL A 70 -5.56 -0.13 -4.55
CA VAL A 70 -4.17 -0.56 -4.73
C VAL A 70 -4.00 -1.97 -4.18
N HIS A 71 -3.20 -2.79 -4.84
CA HIS A 71 -2.92 -4.15 -4.40
C HIS A 71 -1.50 -4.20 -3.82
N LEU A 72 -1.41 -4.43 -2.52
CA LEU A 72 -0.16 -4.50 -1.77
C LEU A 72 -0.13 -5.77 -0.94
N THR A 73 1.06 -6.24 -0.58
CA THR A 73 1.16 -7.24 0.48
C THR A 73 0.94 -6.58 1.85
N GLN A 74 0.52 -7.37 2.83
CA GLN A 74 0.37 -6.88 4.20
C GLN A 74 1.67 -6.26 4.73
N ASP A 75 2.82 -6.89 4.45
CA ASP A 75 4.12 -6.38 4.88
C ASP A 75 4.49 -5.04 4.23
N GLN A 76 4.05 -4.79 2.99
CA GLN A 76 4.25 -3.50 2.33
C GLN A 76 3.42 -2.44 3.03
N PHE A 77 2.16 -2.75 3.36
CA PHE A 77 1.25 -1.85 4.07
C PHE A 77 1.76 -1.47 5.46
N ASP A 78 2.16 -2.45 6.28
CA ASP A 78 2.71 -2.23 7.64
C ASP A 78 3.98 -1.36 7.66
N ARG A 79 4.67 -1.27 6.51
CA ARG A 79 5.91 -0.50 6.34
C ARG A 79 5.68 0.79 5.56
N LEU A 80 4.43 1.12 5.20
CA LEU A 80 4.12 2.43 4.65
C LEU A 80 4.39 3.48 5.73
N PRO A 81 5.00 4.62 5.37
CA PRO A 81 5.16 5.71 6.33
C PRO A 81 3.77 6.25 6.69
N GLU A 82 3.45 6.33 7.99
CA GLU A 82 2.18 6.88 8.50
C GLU A 82 1.89 8.33 8.02
N SER A 83 2.90 9.02 7.49
CA SER A 83 2.86 10.42 7.04
C SER A 83 3.45 10.66 5.66
N ALA A 84 3.67 9.63 4.84
CA ALA A 84 4.03 9.87 3.46
C ALA A 84 2.77 10.28 2.69
N GLY A 85 2.50 11.58 2.67
CA GLY A 85 1.72 12.20 1.60
C GLY A 85 2.36 11.75 0.28
N PHE A 86 1.70 10.80 -0.37
CA PHE A 86 2.03 10.30 -1.69
C PHE A 86 1.30 11.08 -2.77
#